data_AF-A0A7G8UZX9-F1
#
_entry.id   AF-A0A7G8UZX9-F1
#
_cell.length_a   1.000
_cell.length_b   1.000
_cell.length_c   1.000
_cell.angle_alpha   90.00
_cell.angle_beta   90.00
_cell.angle_gamma   90.00
#
_symmetry.space_group_name_H-M   'P 1'
#
loop_
_entity.id
_entity.type
_entity.pdbx_description
1 polymer ?
#
loop_
_entity_poly.entity_id
_entity_poly.type
_entity_poly.pdbx_seq_one_letter_code
_entity_poly.pdbx_strand_id
1 'polypeptide(L)'
;MRLEIEIPVPGIYINDFDKIARPAFLDEIDGGVKLSFLGIEALKNYQVELLTHDEAEGFEQRNEIRAKIKKEIKKAISEQLTILDSISDYAAALFTFIYDREGHREDKKQVLTEMIENIIFAENGFELEEAVKESTGALGPLVLSYKLTFRNYSFNAQEFDFEAIKVQLIADLENLKNEFTNNKK
;
A
#
# COMPACT_ATOMS: atom_id res chain seq x y z
N MET A 1 -6.27 6.18 -8.34
CA MET A 1 -7.06 4.93 -8.27
C MET A 1 -6.87 4.35 -6.87
N ARG A 2 -7.87 3.69 -6.25
CA ARG A 2 -7.75 3.16 -4.88
C ARG A 2 -7.42 1.67 -4.95
N LEU A 3 -6.36 1.24 -4.26
CA LEU A 3 -5.96 -0.16 -4.07
C LEU A 3 -7.19 -1.04 -3.83
N GLU A 4 -7.47 -2.00 -4.70
CA GLU A 4 -8.46 -3.03 -4.36
C GLU A 4 -7.81 -4.06 -3.44
N ILE A 5 -8.35 -4.19 -2.22
CA ILE A 5 -7.88 -5.13 -1.21
C ILE A 5 -8.88 -6.26 -1.16
N GLU A 6 -8.48 -7.43 -1.64
CA GLU A 6 -9.28 -8.64 -1.60
C GLU A 6 -8.92 -9.48 -0.37
N ILE A 7 -9.93 -9.87 0.40
CA ILE A 7 -9.76 -10.62 1.65
C ILE A 7 -10.62 -11.89 1.56
N PRO A 8 -10.01 -13.06 1.31
CA PRO A 8 -10.72 -14.32 1.40
C PRO A 8 -11.03 -14.63 2.88
N VAL A 9 -12.28 -15.03 3.15
CA VAL A 9 -12.73 -15.45 4.48
C VAL A 9 -13.32 -16.86 4.40
N PRO A 10 -12.50 -17.89 4.67
CA PRO A 10 -12.95 -19.28 4.61
C PRO A 10 -14.00 -19.63 5.67
N GLY A 11 -14.97 -20.46 5.30
CA GLY A 11 -15.99 -20.98 6.21
C GLY A 11 -16.98 -19.94 6.72
N ILE A 12 -17.14 -18.83 5.99
CA ILE A 12 -18.23 -17.85 6.09
C ILE A 12 -18.92 -17.85 4.73
N TYR A 13 -20.26 -17.86 4.72
CA TYR A 13 -21.05 -17.88 3.50
C TYR A 13 -21.80 -16.56 3.32
N ILE A 14 -22.24 -16.24 2.10
CA ILE A 14 -22.95 -14.98 1.82
C ILE A 14 -24.17 -14.79 2.74
N ASN A 15 -24.91 -15.85 3.04
CA ASN A 15 -26.09 -15.81 3.91
C ASN A 15 -25.76 -15.47 5.37
N ASP A 16 -24.49 -15.59 5.80
CA ASP A 16 -24.08 -15.17 7.14
C ASP A 16 -24.13 -13.64 7.31
N PHE A 17 -24.10 -12.88 6.21
CA PHE A 17 -24.22 -11.42 6.21
C PHE A 17 -25.64 -10.89 6.40
N ASP A 18 -26.67 -11.75 6.43
CA ASP A 18 -28.01 -11.35 6.86
C ASP A 18 -28.05 -10.97 8.35
N LYS A 19 -27.00 -11.31 9.10
CA LYS A 19 -26.91 -11.17 10.56
C LYS A 19 -25.87 -10.15 11.02
N ILE A 20 -25.07 -9.60 10.10
CA ILE A 20 -23.94 -8.71 10.39
C ILE A 20 -23.84 -7.60 9.33
N ALA A 21 -23.01 -6.58 9.58
CA ALA A 21 -22.75 -5.53 8.60
C ALA A 21 -22.16 -6.13 7.30
N ARG A 22 -22.74 -5.77 6.16
CA ARG A 22 -22.31 -6.23 4.83
C ARG A 22 -21.32 -5.23 4.23
N PRO A 23 -20.17 -5.68 3.70
CA PRO A 23 -19.23 -4.76 3.04
C PRO A 23 -19.81 -4.29 1.70
N ALA A 24 -19.18 -3.25 1.14
CA ALA A 24 -19.59 -2.69 -0.16
C ALA A 24 -19.50 -3.69 -1.32
N PHE A 25 -18.49 -4.57 -1.29
CA PHE A 25 -18.26 -5.60 -2.29
C PHE A 25 -18.02 -6.95 -1.60
N LEU A 26 -18.79 -7.97 -2.02
CA LEU A 26 -18.84 -9.30 -1.43
C LEU A 26 -19.12 -10.33 -2.53
N ASP A 27 -18.20 -11.26 -2.73
CA ASP A 27 -18.33 -12.35 -3.70
C ASP A 27 -18.26 -13.72 -3.03
N GLU A 28 -18.92 -14.72 -3.64
CA GLU A 28 -18.80 -16.12 -3.22
C GLU A 28 -17.54 -16.75 -3.82
N ILE A 29 -16.80 -17.51 -3.02
CA ILE A 29 -15.64 -18.28 -3.47
C ILE A 29 -15.76 -19.72 -2.97
N ASP A 30 -14.98 -20.64 -3.53
CA ASP A 30 -14.98 -22.02 -3.06
C ASP A 30 -14.60 -22.08 -1.56
N GLY A 31 -15.51 -22.63 -0.75
CA GLY A 31 -15.33 -22.76 0.69
C GLY A 31 -15.47 -21.46 1.51
N GLY A 32 -15.96 -20.35 0.95
CA GLY A 32 -16.19 -19.13 1.74
C GLY A 32 -16.68 -17.90 0.95
N VAL A 33 -16.29 -16.71 1.43
CA VAL A 33 -16.53 -15.44 0.73
C VAL A 33 -15.24 -14.67 0.50
N LYS A 34 -15.27 -13.75 -0.46
CA LYS A 34 -14.23 -12.75 -0.70
C LYS A 34 -14.80 -11.37 -0.43
N LEU A 35 -14.14 -10.60 0.43
CA LEU A 35 -14.47 -9.21 0.72
C LEU A 35 -13.54 -8.31 -0.08
N SER A 36 -14.07 -7.33 -0.82
CA SER A 36 -13.26 -6.38 -1.57
C SER A 36 -13.42 -4.96 -1.03
N PHE A 37 -12.31 -4.26 -0.86
CA PHE A 37 -12.28 -2.89 -0.33
C PHE A 37 -11.47 -1.97 -1.23
N LEU A 38 -11.97 -0.76 -1.45
CA LEU A 38 -11.27 0.28 -2.20
C LEU A 38 -10.36 1.09 -1.27
N GLY A 39 -9.22 0.51 -0.93
CA GLY A 39 -8.14 1.09 -0.14
C GLY A 39 -8.25 0.78 1.36
N ILE A 40 -7.14 1.01 2.07
CA ILE A 40 -7.01 0.68 3.49
C ILE A 40 -8.01 1.41 4.39
N GLU A 41 -8.44 2.62 4.02
CA GLU A 41 -9.42 3.39 4.78
C GLU A 41 -10.82 2.75 4.72
N ALA A 42 -11.22 2.21 3.57
CA ALA A 42 -12.48 1.47 3.45
C ALA A 42 -12.46 0.20 4.33
N LEU A 43 -11.32 -0.48 4.36
CA LEU A 43 -11.10 -1.64 5.21
C LEU A 43 -11.16 -1.30 6.72
N LYS A 44 -10.50 -0.20 7.14
CA LYS A 44 -10.55 0.29 8.53
C LYS A 44 -11.97 0.69 8.94
N ASN A 45 -12.70 1.38 8.07
CA ASN A 45 -14.09 1.77 8.33
C ASN A 45 -14.99 0.55 8.55
N TYR A 46 -14.86 -0.46 7.69
CA TYR A 46 -15.61 -1.71 7.86
C TYR A 46 -15.23 -2.47 9.13
N GLN A 47 -13.95 -2.44 9.54
CA GLN A 47 -13.53 -2.97 10.83
C GLN A 47 -14.26 -2.30 11.99
N VAL A 48 -14.42 -0.97 11.96
CA VAL A 48 -15.15 -0.22 12.99
C VAL A 48 -16.64 -0.54 12.96
N GLU A 49 -17.24 -0.64 11.78
CA GLU A 49 -18.65 -1.00 11.61
C GLU A 49 -18.97 -2.41 12.14
N LEU A 50 -18.05 -3.36 11.95
CA LEU A 50 -18.15 -4.68 12.55
C LEU A 50 -18.10 -4.66 14.08
N LEU A 51 -17.41 -3.69 14.69
CA LEU A 51 -17.29 -3.53 16.15
C LEU A 51 -18.51 -2.84 16.78
N THR A 52 -19.15 -1.89 16.08
CA THR A 52 -20.31 -1.17 16.64
C THR A 52 -21.56 -2.05 16.77
N HIS A 53 -21.58 -3.23 16.14
CA HIS A 53 -22.65 -4.21 16.30
C HIS A 53 -22.43 -5.21 17.45
N ASP A 54 -21.36 -5.10 18.24
CA ASP A 54 -21.06 -5.96 19.41
C ASP A 54 -22.05 -5.81 20.57
N GLU A 55 -22.77 -4.69 20.68
CA GLU A 55 -23.51 -4.36 21.91
C GLU A 55 -25.01 -4.72 21.89
N ALA A 56 -25.54 -5.31 20.82
CA ALA A 56 -26.95 -5.70 20.73
C ALA A 56 -27.15 -7.22 20.51
N GLU A 57 -27.48 -7.91 21.61
CA GLU A 57 -28.23 -9.18 21.68
C GLU A 57 -27.63 -10.44 21.01
N GLY A 58 -26.90 -11.20 21.82
CA GLY A 58 -27.07 -12.66 22.03
C GLY A 58 -27.30 -13.58 20.83
N PHE A 59 -26.23 -13.98 20.14
CA PHE A 59 -26.16 -15.25 19.40
C PHE A 59 -24.69 -15.67 19.24
N GLU A 60 -24.27 -16.79 19.87
CA GLU A 60 -22.88 -17.30 19.82
C GLU A 60 -22.35 -17.41 18.38
N GLN A 61 -23.19 -17.88 17.45
CA GLN A 61 -22.84 -18.03 16.05
C GLN A 61 -22.52 -16.69 15.35
N ARG A 62 -23.18 -15.58 15.73
CA ARG A 62 -22.88 -14.24 15.17
C ARG A 62 -21.52 -13.77 15.62
N ASN A 63 -21.18 -14.01 16.89
CA ASN A 63 -19.88 -13.64 17.46
C ASN A 63 -18.75 -14.45 16.82
N GLU A 64 -18.97 -15.74 16.52
CA GLU A 64 -18.02 -16.57 15.78
C GLU A 64 -17.76 -16.08 14.36
N ILE A 65 -18.83 -15.72 13.62
CA ILE A 65 -18.71 -15.19 12.25
C ILE A 65 -17.92 -13.87 12.26
N ARG A 66 -18.28 -12.94 13.15
CA ARG A 66 -17.56 -11.66 13.31
C ARG A 66 -16.11 -11.88 13.70
N ALA A 67 -15.82 -12.80 14.62
CA ALA A 67 -14.45 -13.09 15.03
C ALA A 67 -13.58 -13.59 13.88
N LYS A 68 -14.11 -14.47 13.01
CA LYS A 68 -13.42 -14.92 11.80
C LYS A 68 -13.15 -13.77 10.83
N ILE A 69 -14.17 -12.97 10.50
CA ILE A 69 -14.03 -11.82 9.60
C ILE A 69 -13.03 -10.80 10.18
N LYS A 70 -13.14 -10.47 11.47
CA LYS A 70 -12.25 -9.53 12.17
C LYS A 70 -10.80 -9.99 12.17
N LYS A 71 -10.55 -11.30 12.31
CA LYS A 71 -9.20 -11.87 12.23
C LYS A 71 -8.58 -11.62 10.86
N GLU A 72 -9.30 -11.95 9.79
CA GLU A 72 -8.79 -11.78 8.42
C GLU A 72 -8.65 -10.30 8.04
N ILE A 73 -9.59 -9.43 8.45
CA ILE A 73 -9.45 -7.97 8.30
C ILE A 73 -8.23 -7.44 9.03
N LYS A 74 -7.99 -7.86 10.28
CA LYS A 74 -6.83 -7.41 11.06
C LYS A 74 -5.52 -7.84 10.40
N LYS A 75 -5.49 -9.06 9.86
CA LYS A 75 -4.34 -9.58 9.10
C LYS A 75 -4.11 -8.71 7.85
N ALA A 76 -5.13 -8.47 7.05
CA ALA A 76 -5.04 -7.65 5.84
C ALA A 76 -4.61 -6.20 6.15
N ILE A 77 -5.12 -5.57 7.21
CA ILE A 77 -4.66 -4.24 7.65
C ILE A 77 -3.17 -4.26 7.99
N SER A 78 -2.72 -5.25 8.75
CA SER A 78 -1.31 -5.36 9.15
C SER A 78 -0.38 -5.56 7.94
N GLU A 79 -0.79 -6.37 6.97
CA GLU A 79 -0.05 -6.60 5.73
C GLU A 79 0.02 -5.31 4.89
N GLN A 80 -1.11 -4.62 4.72
CA GLN A 80 -1.17 -3.36 3.98
C GLN A 80 -0.34 -2.25 4.64
N LEU A 81 -0.37 -2.12 5.97
CA LEU A 81 0.50 -1.16 6.70
C LEU A 81 1.97 -1.47 6.49
N THR A 82 2.37 -2.74 6.58
CA THR A 82 3.77 -3.16 6.34
C THR A 82 4.23 -2.76 4.94
N ILE A 83 3.34 -2.84 3.95
CA ILE A 83 3.62 -2.46 2.57
C ILE A 83 3.76 -0.95 2.44
N LEU A 84 2.83 -0.17 3.00
CA LEU A 84 2.91 1.29 3.00
C LEU A 84 4.20 1.76 3.66
N ASP A 85 4.56 1.20 4.83
CA ASP A 85 5.81 1.49 5.52
C ASP A 85 7.03 1.18 4.64
N SER A 86 7.01 0.05 3.93
CA SER A 86 8.07 -0.34 3.00
C SER A 86 8.23 0.62 1.82
N ILE A 87 7.12 1.16 1.30
CA ILE A 87 7.11 2.16 0.23
C ILE A 87 7.68 3.49 0.74
N SER A 88 7.25 3.93 1.92
CA SER A 88 7.76 5.14 2.56
C SER A 88 9.26 5.05 2.87
N ASP A 89 9.74 3.92 3.39
CA ASP A 89 11.17 3.69 3.62
C ASP A 89 11.99 3.76 2.32
N TYR A 90 11.44 3.21 1.23
CA TYR A 90 12.09 3.28 -0.08
C TYR A 90 12.12 4.72 -0.62
N ALA A 91 11.02 5.46 -0.52
CA ALA A 91 10.94 6.87 -0.90
C ALA A 91 11.95 7.72 -0.12
N ALA A 92 12.03 7.51 1.20
CA ALA A 92 12.99 8.18 2.07
C ALA A 92 14.44 7.86 1.66
N ALA A 93 14.75 6.60 1.38
CA ALA A 93 16.09 6.21 0.98
C ALA A 93 16.52 6.83 -0.37
N LEU A 94 15.61 6.90 -1.35
CA LEU A 94 15.84 7.60 -2.62
C LEU A 94 16.06 9.09 -2.40
N PHE A 95 15.22 9.72 -1.59
CA PHE A 95 15.33 11.13 -1.28
C PHE A 95 16.67 11.45 -0.59
N THR A 96 17.02 10.71 0.45
CA THR A 96 18.30 10.84 1.17
C THR A 96 19.48 10.62 0.23
N PHE A 97 19.43 9.62 -0.64
CA PHE A 97 20.49 9.40 -1.62
C PHE A 97 20.74 10.63 -2.51
N ILE A 98 19.69 11.31 -2.98
CA ILE A 98 19.83 12.51 -3.79
C ILE A 98 20.39 13.68 -2.96
N TYR A 99 19.86 13.87 -1.75
CA TYR A 99 20.15 15.07 -0.96
C TYR A 99 21.44 15.00 -0.14
N ASP A 100 21.97 13.81 0.15
CA ASP A 100 23.25 13.62 0.83
C ASP A 100 24.46 13.81 -0.09
N ARG A 101 24.28 13.77 -1.41
CA ARG A 101 25.36 13.96 -2.38
C ARG A 101 25.85 15.40 -2.38
N GLU A 102 27.12 15.64 -2.69
CA GLU A 102 27.60 17.01 -2.93
C GLU A 102 26.96 17.57 -4.21
N GLY A 103 26.62 18.86 -4.23
CA GLY A 103 26.00 19.50 -5.39
C GLY A 103 25.08 20.66 -5.02
N HIS A 104 24.73 21.49 -6.01
CA HIS A 104 23.80 22.58 -5.81
C HIS A 104 22.40 22.05 -5.53
N ARG A 105 21.67 22.79 -4.70
CA ARG A 105 20.30 22.42 -4.32
C ARG A 105 19.36 22.34 -5.52
N GLU A 106 19.53 23.20 -6.51
CA GLU A 106 18.66 23.21 -7.70
C GLU A 106 18.91 21.96 -8.56
N ASP A 107 20.16 21.54 -8.73
CA ASP A 107 20.50 20.29 -9.44
C ASP A 107 19.84 19.07 -8.77
N LYS A 108 19.88 19.00 -7.43
CA LYS A 108 19.22 17.93 -6.65
C LYS A 108 17.70 17.93 -6.81
N LYS A 109 17.08 19.12 -6.85
CA LYS A 109 15.64 19.24 -7.10
C LYS A 109 15.27 18.77 -8.50
N GLN A 110 16.10 19.12 -9.49
CA GLN A 110 15.91 18.68 -10.86
C GLN A 110 15.98 17.16 -10.95
N VAL A 111 17.01 16.54 -10.37
CA VAL A 111 17.14 15.07 -10.32
C VAL A 111 15.93 14.40 -9.67
N LEU A 112 15.46 14.92 -8.53
CA LEU A 112 14.26 14.38 -7.88
C LEU A 112 13.00 14.53 -8.76
N THR A 113 12.88 15.65 -9.48
CA THR A 113 11.72 15.92 -10.35
C THR A 113 11.74 14.98 -11.55
N GLU A 114 12.90 14.84 -12.22
CA GLU A 114 13.09 13.90 -13.33
C GLU A 114 12.84 12.45 -12.88
N MET A 115 13.25 12.09 -11.66
CA MET A 115 12.96 10.76 -11.10
C MET A 115 11.46 10.53 -10.92
N ILE A 116 10.72 11.48 -10.34
CA ILE A 116 9.27 11.37 -10.19
C ILE A 116 8.59 11.27 -11.57
N GLU A 117 8.99 12.11 -12.53
CA GLU A 117 8.46 12.09 -13.90
C GLU A 117 8.72 10.74 -14.58
N ASN A 118 9.93 10.20 -14.50
CA ASN A 118 10.25 8.90 -15.09
C ASN A 118 9.49 7.76 -14.40
N ILE A 119 9.33 7.81 -13.07
CA ILE A 119 8.55 6.81 -12.32
C ILE A 119 7.09 6.79 -12.79
N ILE A 120 6.47 7.95 -13.07
CA ILE A 120 5.07 8.04 -13.54
C ILE A 120 4.85 7.17 -14.79
N PHE A 121 5.81 7.16 -15.70
CA PHE A 121 5.73 6.44 -16.97
C PHE A 121 6.10 4.96 -16.89
N ALA A 122 6.60 4.46 -15.75
CA ALA A 122 6.90 3.04 -15.59
C ALA A 122 5.60 2.21 -15.57
N GLU A 123 5.56 1.13 -16.34
CA GLU A 123 4.43 0.20 -16.44
C GLU A 123 4.61 -1.07 -15.61
N ASN A 124 5.84 -1.34 -15.14
CA ASN A 124 6.14 -2.51 -14.33
C ASN A 124 7.38 -2.27 -13.42
N GLY A 125 7.65 -3.25 -12.56
CA GLY A 125 8.74 -3.17 -11.59
C GLY A 125 10.14 -3.10 -12.22
N PHE A 126 10.32 -3.60 -13.45
CA PHE A 126 11.60 -3.50 -14.15
C PHE A 126 11.82 -2.08 -14.68
N GLU A 127 10.83 -1.52 -15.37
CA GLU A 127 10.88 -0.13 -15.86
C GLU A 127 11.01 0.89 -14.72
N LEU A 128 10.39 0.61 -13.57
CA LEU A 128 10.60 1.44 -12.37
C LEU A 128 12.07 1.44 -11.92
N GLU A 129 12.73 0.28 -11.94
CA GLU A 129 14.14 0.17 -11.57
C GLU A 129 15.04 0.91 -12.57
N GLU A 130 14.72 0.85 -13.87
CA GLU A 130 15.43 1.61 -14.91
C GLU A 130 15.22 3.12 -14.75
N ALA A 131 13.97 3.57 -14.59
CA ALA A 131 13.64 4.98 -14.35
C ALA A 131 14.44 5.59 -13.20
N VAL A 132 14.52 4.87 -12.06
CA VAL A 132 15.31 5.31 -10.90
C VAL A 132 16.80 5.40 -11.23
N LYS A 133 17.35 4.40 -11.93
CA LYS A 133 18.78 4.38 -12.30
C LYS A 133 19.15 5.49 -13.28
N GLU A 134 18.30 5.73 -14.27
CA GLU A 134 18.54 6.76 -15.28
C GLU A 134 18.55 8.15 -14.65
N SER A 135 17.57 8.47 -13.79
CA SER A 135 17.50 9.76 -13.12
C SER A 135 18.62 9.97 -12.11
N THR A 136 19.11 8.90 -11.47
CA THR A 136 20.16 9.01 -10.43
C THR A 136 21.58 8.73 -10.93
N GLY A 137 21.75 8.31 -12.18
CA GLY A 137 23.03 7.81 -12.71
C GLY A 137 24.18 8.82 -12.60
N ALA A 138 23.89 10.12 -12.75
CA ALA A 138 24.87 11.19 -12.62
C ALA A 138 25.42 11.35 -11.18
N LEU A 139 24.69 10.86 -10.17
CA LEU A 139 25.07 10.92 -8.75
C LEU A 139 25.94 9.73 -8.31
N GLY A 140 26.24 8.81 -9.24
CA GLY A 140 27.00 7.58 -8.97
C GLY A 140 26.11 6.40 -8.60
N PRO A 141 26.72 5.27 -8.19
CA PRO A 141 25.97 4.04 -7.96
C PRO A 141 25.01 4.17 -6.77
N LEU A 142 23.73 3.92 -7.03
CA LEU A 142 22.71 3.77 -6.01
C LEU A 142 22.88 2.42 -5.31
N VAL A 143 23.52 2.44 -4.13
CA VAL A 143 23.64 1.26 -3.26
C VAL A 143 22.53 1.30 -2.22
N LEU A 144 21.32 0.93 -2.63
CA LEU A 144 20.24 0.67 -1.68
C LEU A 144 20.38 -0.76 -1.16
N SER A 145 20.74 -0.90 0.11
CA SER A 145 20.71 -2.19 0.83
C SER A 145 19.29 -2.79 0.91
N TYR A 146 18.26 -2.02 0.57
CA TYR A 146 16.83 -2.39 0.64
C TYR A 146 16.28 -3.09 -0.61
N LYS A 147 17.15 -3.74 -1.40
CA LYS A 147 16.76 -4.56 -2.57
C LYS A 147 15.82 -5.74 -2.26
N LEU A 148 15.42 -5.97 -1.01
CA LEU A 148 14.55 -7.06 -0.59
C LEU A 148 13.13 -6.62 -0.22
N THR A 149 12.90 -5.39 0.24
CA THR A 149 11.56 -5.00 0.71
C THR A 149 10.65 -4.65 -0.46
N PHE A 150 11.06 -3.78 -1.39
CA PHE A 150 10.24 -3.44 -2.57
C PHE A 150 10.22 -4.56 -3.64
N ARG A 151 11.35 -5.23 -3.83
CA ARG A 151 11.54 -6.25 -4.89
C ARG A 151 10.79 -7.55 -4.61
N ASN A 152 10.57 -7.92 -3.35
CA ASN A 152 9.74 -9.09 -3.03
C ASN A 152 8.26 -8.87 -3.34
N TYR A 153 7.78 -7.61 -3.35
CA TYR A 153 6.37 -7.29 -3.63
C TYR A 153 6.11 -7.02 -5.11
N SER A 154 7.06 -6.42 -5.85
CA SER A 154 6.88 -6.14 -7.28
C SER A 154 7.14 -7.34 -8.21
N PHE A 155 7.94 -8.33 -7.79
CA PHE A 155 8.29 -9.49 -8.61
C PHE A 155 7.58 -10.81 -8.24
N ASN A 156 7.04 -10.97 -7.03
CA ASN A 156 6.21 -12.13 -6.69
C ASN A 156 4.76 -11.88 -7.14
N ALA A 157 4.59 -11.90 -8.45
CA ALA A 157 3.44 -11.44 -9.22
C ALA A 157 2.21 -12.39 -9.16
N GLN A 158 1.54 -12.49 -8.01
CA GLN A 158 0.15 -13.00 -8.01
C GLN A 158 -0.88 -12.14 -7.25
N GLU A 159 -0.48 -11.16 -6.43
CA GLU A 159 -1.45 -10.53 -5.51
C GLU A 159 -1.41 -8.99 -5.38
N PHE A 160 -0.56 -8.26 -6.12
CA PHE A 160 -0.43 -6.79 -5.93
C PHE A 160 -0.55 -5.94 -7.20
N ASP A 161 -1.35 -4.88 -7.09
CA ASP A 161 -1.55 -3.84 -8.10
C ASP A 161 -0.33 -2.91 -8.18
N PHE A 162 0.52 -3.14 -9.19
CA PHE A 162 1.73 -2.33 -9.44
C PHE A 162 1.41 -0.84 -9.56
N GLU A 163 0.31 -0.49 -10.23
CA GLU A 163 -0.07 0.90 -10.45
C GLU A 163 -0.31 1.60 -9.11
N ALA A 164 -0.95 0.91 -8.19
CA ALA A 164 -1.21 1.48 -6.88
C ALA A 164 0.06 1.66 -6.03
N ILE A 165 1.01 0.72 -6.09
CA ILE A 165 2.31 0.86 -5.42
C ILE A 165 3.06 2.06 -6.00
N LYS A 166 3.08 2.20 -7.33
CA LYS A 166 3.70 3.33 -8.04
C LYS A 166 3.08 4.66 -7.59
N VAL A 167 1.76 4.75 -7.55
CA VAL A 167 1.04 5.96 -7.11
C VAL A 167 1.40 6.33 -5.67
N GLN A 168 1.49 5.36 -4.76
CA GLN A 168 1.89 5.64 -3.36
C GLN A 168 3.35 6.12 -3.28
N LEU A 169 4.26 5.48 -4.03
CA LEU A 169 5.67 5.90 -4.08
C LEU A 169 5.82 7.36 -4.55
N ILE A 170 5.09 7.74 -5.60
CA ILE A 170 5.07 9.12 -6.10
C ILE A 170 4.58 10.08 -5.01
N ALA A 171 3.47 9.74 -4.35
CA ALA A 171 2.92 10.57 -3.28
C ALA A 171 3.92 10.78 -2.13
N ASP A 172 4.62 9.74 -1.70
CA ASP A 172 5.61 9.83 -0.63
C ASP A 172 6.82 10.68 -1.05
N LEU A 173 7.30 10.54 -2.29
CA LEU A 173 8.38 11.37 -2.84
C LEU A 173 7.97 12.86 -2.95
N GLU A 174 6.74 13.13 -3.37
CA GLU A 174 6.20 14.50 -3.43
C GLU A 174 6.05 15.13 -2.05
N ASN A 175 5.60 14.36 -1.06
CA ASN A 175 5.51 14.81 0.32
C ASN A 175 6.89 15.18 0.88
N LEU A 176 7.89 14.33 0.70
CA LEU A 176 9.28 14.62 1.11
C LEU A 176 9.83 15.87 0.42
N LYS A 177 9.55 16.04 -0.89
CA LYS A 177 9.89 17.27 -1.64
C LYS A 177 9.27 18.51 -0.97
N ASN A 178 7.98 18.46 -0.66
CA ASN A 178 7.23 19.58 -0.09
C ASN A 178 7.72 19.92 1.32
N GLU A 179 7.90 18.92 2.19
CA GLU A 179 8.42 19.11 3.55
C GLU A 179 9.81 19.76 3.54
N PHE A 180 10.70 19.31 2.65
CA PHE A 180 12.03 19.90 2.49
C PHE A 180 12.00 21.35 1.98
N THR A 181 10.97 21.73 1.21
CA THR A 181 10.77 23.13 0.81
C THR A 181 10.20 24.00 1.93
N ASN A 182 9.30 23.44 2.74
CA ASN A 182 8.58 24.17 3.79
C ASN A 182 9.40 24.36 5.08
N ASN A 183 10.21 23.37 5.47
CA ASN A 183 11.09 23.43 6.65
C ASN A 183 12.30 24.38 6.48
N LYS A 184 12.29 25.24 5.46
CA LYS A 184 13.32 26.26 5.20
C LYS A 184 12.79 27.69 5.24
N LYS A 185 11.63 27.90 5.86
CA LYS A 185 11.22 29.19 6.43
C LYS A 185 11.52 29.22 7.92
#